data_AF-A0A5P8AW19-F1
#
_entry.id   AF-A0A5P8AW19-F1
#
_cell.length_a   1.000
_cell.length_b   1.000
_cell.length_c   1.000
_cell.angle_alpha   90.00
_cell.angle_beta   90.00
_cell.angle_gamma   90.00
#
_symmetry.space_group_name_H-M   'P 1'
#
loop_
_entity.id
_entity.type
_entity.pdbx_description
1 polymer ?
#
loop_
_entity_poly.entity_id
_entity_poly.type
_entity_poly.pdbx_seq_one_letter_code
_entity_poly.pdbx_strand_id
1 'polypeptide(L)'
;TDIEKTMISVKEKLQAEVAKNGNYLKIKEVVDKFITETLDKIAEGAKKAASGATTDAAIGNAVHNQDAVAADATSINALVRGIGEIVGVVLKKG
;
A
#
# COMPACT_ATOMS: atom_id res chain seq x y z
N THR A 1 -7.38 2.14 1.66
CA THR A 1 -7.72 1.04 0.71
C THR A 1 -7.82 -0.28 1.45
N ASP A 2 -8.31 -1.35 0.81
CA ASP A 2 -8.36 -2.66 1.48
C ASP A 2 -6.96 -3.23 1.77
N ILE A 3 -5.97 -2.91 0.95
CA ILE A 3 -4.56 -3.23 1.23
C ILE A 3 -4.08 -2.50 2.49
N GLU A 4 -4.26 -1.17 2.57
CA GLU A 4 -3.90 -0.37 3.75
C GLU A 4 -4.59 -0.91 5.03
N LYS A 5 -5.90 -1.16 4.98
CA LYS A 5 -6.66 -1.74 6.09
C LYS A 5 -6.12 -3.10 6.51
N THR A 6 -5.76 -3.94 5.54
CA THR A 6 -5.18 -5.26 5.83
C THR A 6 -3.82 -5.13 6.52
N MET A 7 -2.95 -4.23 6.06
CA MET A 7 -1.64 -4.01 6.69
C MET A 7 -1.78 -3.51 8.13
N ILE A 8 -2.70 -2.58 8.39
CA ILE A 8 -3.01 -2.09 9.74
C ILE A 8 -3.53 -3.23 10.63
N SER A 9 -4.48 -4.02 10.14
CA SER A 9 -5.03 -5.14 10.91
C SER A 9 -3.98 -6.21 11.23
N VAL A 10 -3.06 -6.50 10.31
CA VAL A 10 -1.95 -7.43 10.56
C VAL A 10 -0.98 -6.87 11.59
N LYS A 11 -0.63 -5.59 11.51
CA LYS A 11 0.20 -4.89 12.50
C LYS A 11 -0.38 -5.01 13.90
N GLU A 12 -1.67 -4.70 14.07
CA GLU A 12 -2.37 -4.79 15.36
C GLU A 12 -2.36 -6.22 15.91
N LYS A 13 -2.63 -7.22 15.06
CA LYS A 13 -2.59 -8.64 15.45
C LYS A 13 -1.20 -9.09 15.88
N LEU A 14 -0.15 -8.69 15.15
CA LEU A 14 1.24 -9.01 15.51
C LEU A 14 1.62 -8.38 16.85
N GLN A 15 1.26 -7.12 17.08
CA GLN A 15 1.53 -6.45 18.35
C GLN A 15 0.79 -7.09 19.51
N ALA A 16 -0.48 -7.50 19.32
CA ALA A 16 -1.25 -8.21 20.32
C ALA A 16 -0.64 -9.58 20.66
N GLU A 17 -0.15 -10.32 19.65
CA GLU A 17 0.48 -11.62 19.84
C GLU A 17 1.82 -11.51 20.58
N VAL A 18 2.62 -10.48 20.24
CA VAL A 18 3.87 -10.16 20.96
C VAL A 18 3.58 -9.73 22.40
N ALA A 19 2.53 -8.95 22.66
CA ALA A 19 2.19 -8.57 24.04
C ALA A 19 1.74 -9.77 24.88
N LYS A 20 1.05 -10.75 24.28
CA LYS A 20 0.57 -11.97 24.97
C LYS A 20 1.67 -13.00 25.22
N ASN A 21 2.58 -13.19 24.26
CA ASN A 21 3.57 -14.28 24.29
C ASN A 21 5.02 -13.78 24.44
N GLY A 22 5.22 -12.46 24.52
CA GLY A 22 6.51 -11.79 24.46
C GLY A 22 7.36 -11.97 25.71
N ASN A 23 7.77 -13.19 25.99
CA ASN A 23 8.79 -13.50 26.98
C ASN A 23 10.22 -13.41 26.39
N TYR A 24 10.36 -12.98 25.12
CA TYR A 24 11.63 -12.91 24.41
C TYR A 24 11.81 -11.59 23.66
N LEU A 25 12.74 -10.76 24.16
CA LEU A 25 13.07 -9.43 23.61
C LEU A 25 13.35 -9.46 22.10
N LYS A 26 14.05 -10.50 21.62
CA LYS A 26 14.42 -10.67 20.20
C LYS A 26 13.21 -10.81 19.28
N ILE A 27 12.12 -11.45 19.72
CA ILE A 27 10.90 -11.60 18.91
C ILE A 27 10.24 -10.24 18.73
N LYS A 28 10.16 -9.45 19.81
CA LYS A 28 9.63 -8.09 19.76
C LYS A 28 10.41 -7.22 18.79
N GLU A 29 11.75 -7.26 18.85
CA GLU A 29 12.61 -6.49 17.93
C GLU A 29 12.39 -6.87 16.45
N VAL A 30 12.30 -8.17 16.16
CA VAL A 30 12.06 -8.64 14.78
C VAL A 30 10.67 -8.23 14.29
N VAL A 31 9.65 -8.30 15.14
CA VAL A 31 8.29 -7.90 14.79
C VAL A 31 8.18 -6.39 14.59
N ASP A 32 8.78 -5.58 15.47
CA ASP A 32 8.80 -4.12 15.34
C ASP A 32 9.52 -3.71 14.04
N LYS A 33 10.64 -4.38 13.71
CA LYS A 33 11.34 -4.18 12.44
C LYS A 33 10.49 -4.58 11.24
N PHE A 34 9.81 -5.72 11.29
CA PHE A 34 8.93 -6.17 10.21
C PHE A 34 7.77 -5.19 9.98
N ILE A 35 7.15 -4.70 11.05
CA ILE A 35 6.07 -3.71 10.97
C ILE A 35 6.57 -2.43 10.28
N THR A 36 7.66 -1.85 10.79
CA THR A 36 8.16 -0.54 10.32
C THR A 36 8.81 -0.61 8.93
N GLU A 37 9.57 -1.66 8.64
CA GLU A 37 10.29 -1.78 7.37
C GLU A 37 9.43 -2.37 6.24
N THR A 38 8.33 -3.05 6.58
CA THR A 38 7.47 -3.76 5.60
C THR A 38 6.03 -3.27 5.64
N LEU A 39 5.28 -3.54 6.72
CA LEU A 39 3.83 -3.31 6.74
C LEU A 39 3.46 -1.83 6.61
N ASP A 40 4.15 -0.96 7.35
CA ASP A 40 3.89 0.48 7.33
C ASP A 40 4.17 1.07 5.93
N LYS A 41 5.27 0.65 5.29
CA LYS A 41 5.61 1.08 3.92
C LYS A 41 4.61 0.59 2.87
N ILE A 42 4.12 -0.65 2.98
CA ILE A 42 3.08 -1.17 2.08
C ILE A 42 1.78 -0.39 2.26
N ALA A 43 1.40 -0.07 3.51
CA ALA A 43 0.22 0.73 3.80
C ALA A 43 0.32 2.15 3.18
N GLU A 44 1.47 2.79 3.34
CA GLU A 44 1.76 4.11 2.74
C GLU A 44 1.71 4.07 1.21
N GLY A 45 2.38 3.11 0.58
CA GLY A 45 2.37 2.93 -0.88
C GLY A 45 0.96 2.66 -1.41
N ALA A 46 0.16 1.86 -0.69
CA ALA A 46 -1.23 1.60 -1.03
C ALA A 46 -2.11 2.85 -0.93
N LYS A 47 -1.91 3.68 0.09
CA LYS A 47 -2.63 4.96 0.25
C LYS A 47 -2.28 5.93 -0.88
N LYS A 48 -1.00 6.00 -1.25
CA LYS A 48 -0.52 6.83 -2.35
C LYS A 48 -1.08 6.36 -3.70
N ALA A 49 -1.06 5.07 -3.97
CA ALA A 49 -1.64 4.51 -5.19
C ALA A 49 -3.13 4.86 -5.31
N ALA A 50 -3.87 4.76 -4.21
CA ALA A 50 -5.29 5.10 -4.14
C ALA A 50 -5.59 6.55 -4.47
N SER A 51 -4.72 7.49 -4.07
CA SER A 51 -4.90 8.91 -4.39
C SER A 51 -4.80 9.20 -5.90
N GLY A 52 -4.26 8.27 -6.69
CA GLY A 52 -4.25 8.33 -8.15
C GLY A 52 -5.47 7.70 -8.84
N ALA A 53 -6.38 7.09 -8.07
CA ALA A 53 -7.55 6.37 -8.57
C ALA A 53 -8.83 6.84 -7.83
N THR A 54 -9.09 8.15 -7.88
CA THR A 54 -10.18 8.81 -7.12
C THR A 54 -11.46 9.03 -7.92
N THR A 55 -11.44 8.74 -9.22
CA THR A 55 -12.58 8.95 -10.11
C THR A 55 -13.46 7.70 -10.19
N ASP A 56 -14.77 7.91 -10.33
CA ASP A 56 -15.73 6.82 -10.55
C ASP A 56 -15.85 6.40 -12.03
N ALA A 57 -15.01 6.95 -12.91
CA ALA A 57 -14.99 6.60 -14.33
C ALA A 57 -14.64 5.12 -14.52
N ALA A 58 -15.34 4.45 -15.43
CA ALA A 58 -15.05 3.06 -15.77
C ALA A 58 -13.63 2.91 -16.35
N ILE A 59 -12.99 1.77 -16.08
CA ILE A 59 -11.74 1.41 -16.76
C ILE A 59 -12.07 1.18 -18.24
N GLY A 60 -11.45 1.95 -19.13
CA GLY A 60 -11.75 1.91 -20.56
C GLY A 60 -13.00 2.69 -20.97
N ASN A 61 -13.31 3.82 -20.30
CA ASN A 61 -14.45 4.70 -20.58
C ASN A 61 -14.36 5.45 -21.93
N ALA A 62 -14.24 4.74 -23.05
CA ALA A 62 -14.25 5.31 -24.39
C ALA A 62 -15.69 5.56 -24.86
N VAL A 63 -15.95 6.73 -25.43
CA VAL A 63 -17.28 7.12 -25.93
C VAL A 63 -17.18 7.50 -27.41
N HIS A 64 -18.11 7.00 -28.22
CA HIS A 64 -18.17 7.30 -29.65
C HIS A 64 -18.45 8.79 -29.89
N ASN A 65 -17.74 9.41 -30.84
CA ASN A 65 -17.84 10.85 -31.17
C ASN A 65 -17.54 11.80 -29.99
N GLN A 66 -16.77 11.38 -28.98
CA GLN A 66 -16.28 12.25 -27.92
C GLN A 66 -14.85 12.71 -28.19
N ASP A 67 -14.55 13.97 -27.87
CA ASP A 67 -13.18 14.48 -27.91
C ASP A 67 -12.29 13.78 -26.88
N ALA A 68 -11.05 13.48 -27.29
CA ALA A 68 -10.07 12.87 -26.40
C ALA A 68 -9.64 13.85 -25.30
N VAL A 69 -9.69 13.40 -24.06
CA VAL A 69 -9.20 14.16 -22.90
C VAL A 69 -7.95 13.46 -22.36
N ALA A 70 -6.88 14.24 -22.16
CA ALA A 70 -5.66 13.70 -21.56
C ALA A 70 -5.93 13.28 -20.11
N ALA A 71 -5.31 12.17 -19.70
CA ALA A 71 -5.32 11.76 -18.29
C ALA A 71 -4.60 12.78 -17.42
N ASP A 72 -5.06 12.95 -16.17
CA ASP A 72 -4.36 13.77 -15.19
C ASP A 72 -3.01 13.14 -14.81
N ALA A 73 -1.93 13.81 -15.21
CA ALA A 73 -0.57 13.37 -14.93
C ALA A 73 -0.29 13.23 -13.43
N THR A 74 -0.95 14.02 -12.58
CA THR A 74 -0.80 13.94 -11.12
C THR A 74 -1.35 12.61 -10.60
N SER A 75 -2.56 12.26 -11.03
CA SER A 75 -3.20 10.98 -10.70
C SER A 75 -2.38 9.78 -11.17
N ILE A 76 -1.89 9.80 -12.43
CA ILE A 76 -1.05 8.73 -12.97
C ILE A 76 0.26 8.58 -12.19
N ASN A 77 0.93 9.70 -11.88
CA ASN A 77 2.17 9.68 -11.10
C ASN A 77 1.97 9.15 -9.68
N ALA A 78 0.86 9.51 -9.02
CA ALA A 78 0.52 8.98 -7.70
C ALA A 78 0.30 7.46 -7.74
N LEU A 79 -0.48 6.98 -8.72
CA LEU A 79 -0.77 5.55 -8.91
C LEU A 79 0.51 4.74 -9.10
N VAL A 80 1.33 5.11 -10.09
CA VAL A 80 2.54 4.34 -10.44
C VAL A 80 3.58 4.39 -9.33
N ARG A 81 3.77 5.55 -8.66
CA ARG A 81 4.74 5.66 -7.56
C ARG A 81 4.29 4.87 -6.34
N GLY A 82 3.00 4.91 -5.98
CA GLY A 82 2.48 4.13 -4.86
C GLY A 82 2.62 2.63 -5.09
N ILE A 83 2.33 2.14 -6.30
CA ILE A 83 2.57 0.74 -6.67
C ILE A 83 4.07 0.41 -6.60
N GLY A 84 4.93 1.30 -7.10
CA GLY A 84 6.38 1.14 -7.03
C GLY A 84 6.91 1.03 -5.60
N GLU A 85 6.35 1.79 -4.65
CA GLU A 85 6.68 1.71 -3.23
C GLU A 85 6.29 0.35 -2.63
N ILE A 86 5.10 -0.18 -2.95
CA ILE A 86 4.68 -1.53 -2.51
C ILE A 86 5.62 -2.59 -3.09
N VAL A 87 5.82 -2.56 -4.41
CA VAL A 87 6.63 -3.55 -5.12
C VAL A 87 8.08 -3.51 -4.66
N GLY A 88 8.65 -2.33 -4.40
CA GLY A 88 10.02 -2.19 -3.90
C GLY A 88 10.25 -2.77 -2.50
N VAL A 89 9.18 -2.92 -1.72
CA VAL A 89 9.23 -3.61 -0.41
C VAL A 89 9.05 -5.12 -0.57
N VAL A 90 8.10 -5.54 -1.41
CA VAL A 90 7.71 -6.96 -1.54
C VAL A 90 8.69 -7.76 -2.40
N LEU A 91 9.16 -7.20 -3.50
CA LEU A 91 10.11 -7.86 -4.38
C LEU A 91 11.53 -7.53 -3.92
N LYS A 92 12.25 -8.53 -3.38
CA LYS A 92 13.70 -8.41 -3.21
C LYS A 92 14.34 -8.08 -4.56
N LYS A 93 15.35 -7.20 -4.56
CA LYS A 93 16.28 -7.11 -5.70
C LYS A 93 16.75 -8.54 -6.01
N GLY A 94 16.38 -9.04 -7.18
CA GLY A 94 16.92 -10.29 -7.73
C GLY A 94 18.42 -10.20 -7.93
#